data_AF-A0A1F5J1Q2-F1
#
_entry.id   AF-A0A1F5J1Q2-F1
#
_cell.length_a   1.000
_cell.length_b   1.000
_cell.length_c   1.000
_cell.angle_alpha   90.00
_cell.angle_beta   90.00
_cell.angle_gamma   90.00
#
_symmetry.space_group_name_H-M   'P 1'
#
loop_
_entity.id
_entity.type
_entity.pdbx_description
1 polymer ?
#
loop_
_entity_poly.entity_id
_entity_poly.type
_entity_poly.pdbx_seq_one_letter_code
_entity_poly.pdbx_strand_id
1 'polypeptide(L)'
;MATHSHAEEHHITGNKTYIIVWAALMVMTAITVYVSYINFGMLNIVIALVIASIKASIVALYFMHLKLEDSITWVFALFPLLLLALLIGMTITDTFTRTIVP
;
A
#
# COMPACT_ATOMS: atom_id res chain seq x y z
N MET A 1 33.25 42.07 -17.47
CA MET A 1 32.91 40.99 -18.43
C MET A 1 32.15 39.95 -17.64
N ALA A 2 30.82 40.01 -17.68
CA ALA A 2 29.94 39.15 -16.91
C ALA A 2 29.60 37.90 -17.72
N THR A 3 30.16 36.75 -17.34
CA THR A 3 29.75 35.45 -17.84
C THR A 3 28.88 34.78 -16.78
N HIS A 4 27.59 35.11 -16.77
CA HIS A 4 26.58 34.31 -16.07
C HIS A 4 26.28 33.08 -16.91
N SER A 5 27.06 32.03 -16.70
CA SER A 5 26.74 30.67 -17.13
C SER A 5 25.62 30.13 -16.24
N HIS A 6 24.37 30.31 -16.68
CA HIS A 6 23.25 29.52 -16.19
C HIS A 6 23.42 28.09 -16.72
N ALA A 7 24.21 27.30 -16.00
CA ALA A 7 24.06 25.86 -16.04
C ALA A 7 22.70 25.55 -15.41
N GLU A 8 21.73 25.17 -16.23
CA GLU A 8 20.51 24.56 -15.73
C GLU A 8 20.90 23.28 -15.00
N GLU A 9 20.97 23.37 -13.67
CA GLU A 9 20.90 22.20 -12.81
C GLU A 9 19.54 21.54 -13.07
N HIS A 10 19.54 20.53 -13.93
CA HIS A 10 18.45 19.58 -14.05
C HIS A 10 18.29 18.86 -12.70
N HIS A 11 17.50 19.44 -11.79
CA HIS A 11 16.99 18.81 -10.56
C HIS A 11 15.99 17.71 -10.93
N ILE A 12 16.48 16.63 -11.55
CA ILE A 12 15.74 15.39 -11.80
C ILE A 12 16.00 14.39 -10.68
N THR A 13 15.71 14.76 -9.43
CA THR A 13 15.92 13.90 -8.27
C THR A 13 14.66 13.13 -7.81
N GLY A 14 13.47 13.32 -8.40
CA GLY A 14 12.23 12.70 -7.89
C GLY A 14 11.62 11.56 -8.71
N ASN A 15 11.58 11.67 -10.04
CA ASN A 15 10.54 10.96 -10.81
C ASN A 15 10.82 9.49 -11.12
N LYS A 16 12.09 9.07 -11.20
CA LYS A 16 12.43 7.70 -11.62
C LYS A 16 11.96 6.64 -10.62
N THR A 17 12.06 6.94 -9.32
CA THR A 17 11.60 6.02 -8.25
C THR A 17 10.10 5.79 -8.31
N TYR A 18 9.30 6.86 -8.49
CA TYR A 18 7.84 6.72 -8.62
C TYR A 18 7.43 5.94 -9.86
N ILE A 19 8.13 6.13 -10.99
CA ILE A 19 7.85 5.38 -12.23
C ILE A 19 8.16 3.88 -12.06
N ILE A 20 9.26 3.54 -11.38
CA ILE A 20 9.61 2.14 -11.08
C ILE A 20 8.57 1.50 -10.16
N VAL A 21 8.15 2.20 -9.12
CA VAL A 21 7.13 1.73 -8.18
C VAL A 21 5.78 1.56 -8.90
N TRP A 22 5.41 2.52 -9.74
CA TRP A 22 4.20 2.43 -10.58
C TRP A 22 4.23 1.18 -11.47
N ALA A 23 5.36 0.92 -12.15
CA ALA A 23 5.51 -0.28 -12.97
C ALA A 23 5.42 -1.57 -12.13
N ALA A 24 6.03 -1.61 -10.94
CA ALA A 24 5.92 -2.74 -10.02
C ALA A 24 4.46 -2.99 -9.57
N LEU A 25 3.70 -1.94 -9.26
CA LEU A 25 2.28 -2.03 -8.90
C LEU A 25 1.41 -2.51 -10.07
N MET A 26 1.72 -2.08 -11.30
CA MET A 26 1.04 -2.55 -12.51
C MET A 26 1.26 -4.04 -12.73
N VAL A 27 2.51 -4.51 -12.63
CA VAL A 27 2.84 -5.94 -12.72
C VAL A 27 2.10 -6.74 -11.68
N MET A 28 2.09 -6.28 -10.43
CA MET A 28 1.41 -7.00 -9.37
C MET A 28 -0.11 -7.01 -9.54
N THR A 29 -0.69 -5.96 -10.12
CA THR A 29 -2.12 -5.91 -10.47
C THR A 29 -2.45 -6.90 -11.59
N ALA A 30 -1.61 -6.99 -12.63
CA ALA A 30 -1.76 -8.00 -13.66
C ALA A 30 -1.70 -9.43 -13.09
N ILE A 31 -0.79 -9.67 -12.13
CA ILE A 31 -0.71 -10.94 -11.40
C ILE A 31 -2.01 -11.20 -10.62
N THR A 32 -2.57 -10.22 -9.90
CA THR A 32 -3.85 -10.43 -9.18
C THR A 32 -5.00 -10.79 -10.11
N VAL A 33 -5.08 -10.14 -11.27
CA VAL A 33 -6.12 -10.41 -12.26
C VAL A 33 -5.94 -11.82 -12.82
N TYR A 34 -4.71 -12.21 -13.14
CA TYR A 34 -4.40 -13.55 -13.63
C TYR A 34 -4.73 -14.64 -12.60
N VAL A 35 -4.31 -14.44 -11.35
CA VAL A 35 -4.59 -15.35 -10.23
C VAL A 35 -6.10 -15.47 -10.00
N SER A 36 -6.86 -14.39 -10.19
CA SER A 36 -8.33 -14.41 -10.06
C SER A 36 -9.03 -15.31 -11.09
N TYR A 37 -8.40 -15.63 -12.22
CA TYR A 37 -8.96 -16.57 -13.19
C TYR A 37 -8.73 -18.03 -12.81
N ILE A 38 -7.82 -18.30 -11.87
CA ILE A 38 -7.54 -19.65 -11.40
C ILE A 38 -8.38 -19.89 -10.14
N ASN A 39 -9.21 -20.93 -10.16
CA ASN A 39 -10.02 -21.30 -9.00
C ASN A 39 -9.22 -22.22 -8.05
N PHE A 40 -8.64 -21.64 -7.01
CA PHE A 40 -8.02 -22.38 -5.90
C PHE A 40 -9.00 -22.68 -4.75
N GLY A 41 -10.31 -22.44 -4.96
CA GLY A 41 -11.34 -22.67 -3.94
C GLY A 41 -11.17 -21.75 -2.73
N MET A 42 -11.10 -22.32 -1.52
CA MET A 42 -10.92 -21.57 -0.27
C MET A 42 -9.59 -20.79 -0.20
N LEU A 43 -8.56 -21.25 -0.91
CA LEU A 43 -7.26 -20.60 -0.94
C LEU A 43 -7.25 -19.29 -1.74
N ASN A 44 -8.27 -19.03 -2.58
CA ASN A 44 -8.37 -17.78 -3.34
C ASN A 44 -8.34 -16.54 -2.44
N ILE A 45 -9.06 -16.59 -1.32
CA ILE A 45 -9.11 -15.49 -0.35
C ILE A 45 -7.76 -15.24 0.31
N VAL A 46 -7.06 -16.31 0.71
CA VAL A 46 -5.74 -16.20 1.34
C VAL A 46 -4.75 -15.60 0.37
N ILE A 47 -4.71 -16.10 -0.87
CA ILE A 47 -3.81 -15.60 -1.91
C ILE A 47 -4.13 -14.14 -2.25
N ALA A 48 -5.42 -13.79 -2.40
CA ALA A 48 -5.84 -12.42 -2.65
C ALA A 48 -5.42 -11.46 -1.54
N LEU A 49 -5.56 -11.86 -0.26
CA LEU A 49 -5.15 -11.06 0.89
C LEU A 49 -3.63 -10.88 0.98
N VAL A 50 -2.86 -11.91 0.67
CA VAL A 50 -1.39 -11.83 0.63
C VAL A 50 -0.95 -10.83 -0.44
N ILE A 51 -1.49 -10.95 -1.66
CA ILE A 51 -1.11 -10.03 -2.73
C ILE A 51 -1.59 -8.61 -2.41
N ALA A 52 -2.79 -8.44 -1.84
CA ALA A 52 -3.29 -7.14 -1.40
C ALA A 52 -2.37 -6.49 -0.35
N SER A 53 -1.88 -7.27 0.61
CA SER A 53 -0.96 -6.81 1.67
C SER A 53 0.37 -6.31 1.07
N ILE A 54 0.96 -7.07 0.15
CA ILE A 54 2.20 -6.67 -0.54
C ILE A 54 1.99 -5.35 -1.30
N LYS A 55 0.83 -5.18 -1.94
CA LYS A 55 0.48 -3.96 -2.69
C LYS A 55 0.45 -2.76 -1.77
N ALA A 56 -0.25 -2.93 -0.65
CA ALA A 56 -0.40 -1.91 0.37
C ALA A 56 0.95 -1.51 0.97
N SER A 57 1.86 -2.47 1.22
CA SER A 57 3.21 -2.17 1.72
C SER A 57 4.03 -1.34 0.73
N ILE A 58 3.99 -1.66 -0.56
CA ILE A 58 4.70 -0.87 -1.60
C ILE A 58 4.12 0.55 -1.68
N VAL A 59 2.80 0.68 -1.67
CA VAL A 59 2.13 1.99 -1.67
C VAL A 59 2.51 2.80 -0.41
N ALA A 60 2.48 2.18 0.77
CA ALA A 60 2.84 2.83 2.01
C ALA A 60 4.31 3.30 2.01
N LEU A 61 5.25 2.43 1.63
CA LEU A 61 6.67 2.78 1.67
C LEU A 61 7.08 3.88 0.67
N TYR A 62 6.47 3.91 -0.51
CA TYR A 62 6.89 4.80 -1.60
C TYR A 62 5.95 5.97 -1.87
N PHE A 63 4.62 5.78 -1.85
CA PHE A 63 3.67 6.87 -2.12
C PHE A 63 3.31 7.68 -0.87
N MET A 64 3.29 7.06 0.31
CA MET A 64 3.07 7.79 1.57
C MET A 64 4.35 8.44 2.12
N HIS A 65 5.41 8.56 1.33
CA HIS A 65 6.71 9.16 1.71
C HIS A 65 7.37 8.55 2.95
N LEU A 66 6.92 7.37 3.39
CA LEU A 66 7.32 6.72 4.63
C LEU A 66 8.82 6.39 4.71
N LYS A 67 9.48 6.31 3.55
CA LYS A 67 10.92 6.04 3.43
C LYS A 67 11.79 7.31 3.38
N LEU A 68 11.20 8.49 3.09
CA LEU A 68 11.96 9.73 2.88
C LEU A 68 11.75 10.80 3.95
N GLU A 69 10.68 10.73 4.76
CA GLU A 69 10.33 11.76 5.75
C GLU A 69 10.18 11.21 7.19
N ASP A 70 10.11 12.16 8.13
CA ASP A 70 10.12 12.00 9.59
C ASP A 70 9.22 10.89 10.17
N SER A 71 9.63 10.37 11.33
CA SER A 71 8.92 9.35 12.13
C SER A 71 7.44 9.67 12.43
N ILE A 72 7.02 10.92 12.28
CA ILE A 72 5.62 11.35 12.50
C ILE A 72 4.68 10.81 11.41
N THR A 73 5.15 10.68 10.17
CA THR A 73 4.38 10.10 9.06
C THR A 73 4.06 8.62 9.31
N TRP A 74 4.92 7.93 10.04
CA TRP A 74 4.67 6.55 10.51
C TRP A 74 3.46 6.46 11.42
N VAL A 75 3.30 7.43 12.34
CA VAL A 75 2.15 7.49 13.25
C VAL A 75 0.85 7.70 12.48
N PHE A 76 0.83 8.62 11.51
CA PHE A 76 -0.35 8.86 10.67
C PHE A 76 -0.72 7.67 9.77
N ALA A 77 0.25 6.85 9.36
CA ALA A 77 -0.01 5.64 8.60
C ALA A 77 -0.58 4.51 9.49
N LEU A 78 -0.05 4.32 10.69
CA LEU A 78 -0.46 3.23 11.59
C LEU A 78 -1.73 3.52 12.37
N PHE A 79 -1.98 4.78 12.75
CA PHE A 79 -3.16 5.15 13.54
C PHE A 79 -4.50 4.73 12.90
N PRO A 80 -4.79 5.05 11.62
CA PRO A 80 -6.02 4.62 10.97
C PRO A 80 -6.05 3.10 10.76
N LEU A 81 -4.90 2.44 10.60
CA LEU A 81 -4.81 0.98 10.42
C LEU A 81 -5.13 0.24 11.73
N LEU A 82 -4.63 0.75 12.86
CA LEU A 82 -4.99 0.29 14.20
C LEU A 82 -6.47 0.51 14.46
N LEU A 83 -6.99 1.71 14.19
CA LEU A 83 -8.40 2.03 14.36
C LEU A 83 -9.29 1.09 13.53
N LEU A 84 -8.93 0.86 12.26
CA LEU A 84 -9.63 -0.08 11.38
C LEU A 84 -9.62 -1.50 11.94
N ALA A 85 -8.47 -1.98 12.40
CA ALA A 85 -8.36 -3.32 13.00
C ALA A 85 -9.23 -3.46 14.25
N LEU A 86 -9.28 -2.41 15.10
CA LEU A 86 -10.13 -2.38 16.28
C LEU A 86 -11.62 -2.37 15.90
N LEU A 87 -12.01 -1.56 14.90
CA LEU A 87 -13.39 -1.52 14.40
C LEU A 87 -13.83 -2.88 13.87
N ILE A 88 -13.03 -3.50 13.00
CA ILE A 88 -13.33 -4.84 12.45
C ILE A 88 -13.41 -5.86 13.58
N GLY A 89 -12.46 -5.86 14.52
CA GLY A 89 -12.46 -6.77 15.67
C GLY A 89 -13.72 -6.63 16.54
N MET A 90 -14.15 -5.40 16.82
CA MET A 90 -15.39 -5.14 17.57
C MET A 90 -16.63 -5.58 16.79
N THR A 91 -16.72 -5.27 15.49
CA THR A 91 -17.86 -5.68 14.65
C THR A 91 -17.98 -7.19 14.56
N ILE A 92 -16.85 -7.90 14.41
CA ILE A 92 -16.81 -9.36 14.42
C ILE A 92 -17.31 -9.88 15.78
N THR A 93 -16.78 -9.36 16.88
CA THR A 93 -17.17 -9.78 18.24
C THR A 93 -18.66 -9.54 18.52
N ASP A 94 -19.20 -8.40 18.10
CA ASP A 94 -20.63 -8.06 18.20
C ASP A 94 -21.49 -9.01 17.34
N THR A 95 -21.11 -9.23 16.08
CA THR A 95 -21.85 -10.12 15.16
C THR A 95 -21.85 -11.55 15.66
N PHE A 96 -20.69 -12.07 16.08
CA PHE A 96 -20.60 -13.40 16.66
C PHE A 96 -21.54 -13.49 17.87
N THR A 97 -21.39 -12.61 18.87
CA THR A 97 -22.25 -12.62 20.07
C THR A 97 -23.75 -12.62 19.74
N ARG A 98 -24.21 -11.83 18.75
CA ARG A 98 -25.63 -11.82 18.33
C ARG A 98 -26.09 -13.09 17.63
N THR A 99 -25.20 -13.80 16.97
CA THR A 99 -25.53 -15.07 16.30
C THR A 99 -25.49 -16.28 17.22
N ILE A 100 -24.75 -16.23 18.33
CA ILE A 100 -24.65 -17.35 19.31
C ILE A 100 -25.70 -17.28 20.43
N VAL A 101 -26.27 -16.11 20.68
CA VAL A 101 -27.35 -15.92 21.66
C VAL A 101 -28.68 -15.83 20.89
N PRO A 102 -29.61 -16.80 21.04
CA PRO A 102 -30.87 -16.81 20.32
C PRO A 102 -31.82 -15.67 20.73
#